data_AF-U5HDZ8-F1
#
_entry.id   AF-U5HDZ8-F1
#
_cell.length_a   1.000
_cell.length_b   1.000
_cell.length_c   1.000
_cell.angle_alpha   90.00
_cell.angle_beta   90.00
_cell.angle_gamma   90.00
#
_symmetry.space_group_name_H-M   'P 1'
#
loop_
_entity.id
_entity.type
_entity.pdbx_description
1 polymer ?
#
loop_
_entity_poly.entity_id
_entity_poly.type
_entity_poly.pdbx_seq_one_letter_code
_entity_poly.pdbx_strand_id
1 'polypeptide(L)' 'MARRPPKAQIVREYYNGKFVIQVRDDGTVTEKNYNNVIQGLNGLYKNPKFPEMRDDAQDRMYRLAMDYYRYH' A
#
# COMPACT_ATOMS: atom_id res chain seq x y z
N MET A 1 25.65 9.57 16.02
CA MET A 1 24.69 9.38 14.90
C MET A 1 23.66 8.34 15.32
N ALA A 2 22.43 8.76 15.67
CA ALA A 2 21.37 7.81 15.98
C ALA A 2 20.92 7.11 14.69
N ARG A 3 21.17 5.80 14.59
CA ARG A 3 20.63 4.97 13.50
C ARG A 3 19.11 4.99 13.68
N ARG A 4 18.38 5.58 12.73
CA ARG A 4 16.91 5.49 12.71
C ARG A 4 16.55 4.00 12.73
N PRO A 5 15.61 3.57 13.58
CA PRO A 5 15.15 2.18 13.56
C PRO A 5 14.66 1.84 12.13
N PRO A 6 14.86 0.60 11.67
CA PRO A 6 14.36 0.17 10.37
C PRO A 6 12.86 0.46 10.31
N LYS A 7 12.42 1.10 9.22
CA LYS A 7 11.01 1.41 9.03
C LYS A 7 10.27 0.09 8.85
N ALA A 8 9.33 -0.19 9.74
CA ALA A 8 8.51 -1.40 9.70
C ALA A 8 7.88 -1.58 8.30
N GLN A 9 8.03 -2.78 7.75
CA GLN A 9 7.62 -3.08 6.38
C GLN A 9 6.18 -3.58 6.35
N ILE A 10 5.44 -3.26 5.29
CA ILE A 10 4.09 -3.78 5.09
C ILE A 10 4.22 -5.24 4.67
N VAL A 11 3.72 -6.15 5.50
CA VAL A 11 3.71 -7.59 5.21
C VAL A 11 2.36 -8.05 4.67
N ARG A 12 1.29 -7.29 4.93
CA ARG A 12 -0.04 -7.58 4.41
C ARG A 12 -0.80 -6.30 4.15
N GLU A 13 -1.49 -6.25 3.02
CA GLU A 13 -2.33 -5.14 2.60
C GLU A 13 -3.61 -5.68 1.94
N TYR A 14 -4.78 -5.19 2.37
CA TYR A 14 -6.08 -5.59 1.81
C TYR A 14 -7.14 -4.51 2.06
N TYR A 15 -8.19 -4.49 1.24
CA TYR A 15 -9.37 -3.65 1.49
C TYR A 15 -10.43 -4.44 2.27
N ASN A 16 -11.06 -3.83 3.28
CA ASN A 16 -12.04 -4.50 4.15
C ASN A 16 -13.50 -4.06 3.95
N GLY A 17 -13.80 -3.34 2.86
CA GLY A 17 -15.12 -2.74 2.61
C GLY A 17 -15.26 -1.29 3.09
N LYS A 18 -14.30 -0.77 3.86
CA LYS A 18 -14.29 0.64 4.30
C LYS A 18 -12.92 1.30 4.19
N PHE A 19 -11.88 0.58 4.58
CA PHE A 19 -10.50 1.03 4.61
C PHE A 19 -9.56 -0.01 3.98
N VAL A 20 -8.39 0.47 3.56
CA VAL A 20 -7.23 -0.37 3.27
C VAL A 20 -6.49 -0.58 4.58
N ILE A 21 -6.35 -1.85 4.96
CA ILE A 21 -5.67 -2.29 6.17
C ILE A 21 -4.25 -2.68 5.79
N GLN A 22 -3.26 -2.01 6.39
CA GLN A 22 -1.84 -2.30 6.25
C GLN A 22 -1.33 -2.90 7.56
N VAL A 23 -0.94 -4.17 7.52
CA VAL A 23 -0.29 -4.86 8.64
C VAL A 23 1.21 -4.85 8.39
N ARG A 24 1.97 -4.45 9.40
CA ARG A 24 3.43 -4.41 9.36
C ARG A 24 4.05 -5.57 10.13
N ASP A 25 5.33 -5.84 9.84
CA ASP A 25 6.14 -6.88 10.48
C ASP A 25 6.30 -6.70 11.99
N ASP A 26 6.27 -5.47 12.48
CA ASP A 26 6.27 -5.13 13.91
C ASP A 26 4.91 -5.34 14.61
N GLY A 27 3.92 -5.86 13.89
CA GLY A 27 2.55 -6.06 14.38
C GLY A 27 1.68 -4.80 14.34
N THR A 28 2.22 -3.66 13.91
CA THR A 28 1.43 -2.43 13.78
C THR A 28 0.41 -2.57 12.65
N VAL A 29 -0.85 -2.25 12.95
CA VAL A 29 -1.92 -2.14 11.95
C VAL A 29 -2.21 -0.67 11.69
N THR A 30 -2.26 -0.27 10.42
CA THR A 30 -2.66 1.08 10.02
C THR A 30 -3.81 1.00 9.03
N GLU A 31 -4.84 1.80 9.28
CA GLU A 31 -5.98 1.95 8.38
C GLU A 31 -5.80 3.18 7.51
N LYS A 32 -6.07 3.04 6.21
CA LYS A 32 -5.99 4.14 5.25
C LYS A 32 -7.24 4.19 4.39
N ASN A 33 -7.64 5.39 4.00
CA ASN A 33 -8.70 5.53 3.01
C ASN A 33 -8.25 4.95 1.67
N TYR A 34 -9.11 4.14 1.05
CA TYR A 34 -8.84 3.50 -0.24
C TYR A 34 -8.38 4.48 -1.31
N ASN A 35 -9.08 5.61 -1.47
CA ASN A 35 -8.77 6.61 -2.47
C ASN A 35 -7.37 7.21 -2.27
N ASN A 36 -6.98 7.46 -1.03
CA ASN A 36 -5.65 8.00 -0.72
C ASN A 36 -4.54 6.98 -1.03
N VAL A 37 -4.79 5.69 -0.79
CA VAL A 37 -3.82 4.64 -1.11
C VAL A 37 -3.65 4.51 -2.62
N ILE A 38 -4.75 4.43 -3.37
CA ILE A 38 -4.72 4.35 -4.84
C ILE A 38 -4.03 5.58 -5.47
N GLN A 39 -4.31 6.78 -4.96
CA GLN A 39 -3.61 8.00 -5.43
C GLN A 39 -2.10 7.95 -5.16
N GLY A 40 -1.69 7.49 -3.96
CA GLY A 40 -0.29 7.31 -3.62
C GLY A 40 0.42 6.29 -4.51
N LEU A 41 -0.22 5.14 -4.75
CA LEU A 41 0.31 4.10 -5.64
C LEU A 41 0.40 4.59 -7.10
N ASN A 42 -0.58 5.35 -7.58
CA ASN A 42 -0.53 5.96 -8.91
C ASN A 42 0.63 6.98 -9.02
N GLY A 43 0.89 7.74 -7.95
CA GLY A 43 2.05 8.61 -7.86
C GLY A 43 3.38 7.86 -7.96
N LEU A 44 3.49 6.71 -7.26
CA LEU A 44 4.65 5.81 -7.35
C LEU A 44 4.81 5.22 -8.76
N TYR A 45 3.72 4.73 -9.36
CA TYR A 45 3.71 4.19 -10.72
C TYR A 45 4.19 5.21 -11.77
N LYS A 46 3.80 6.48 -11.63
CA LYS A 46 4.24 7.53 -12.57
C LYS A 46 5.62 8.09 -12.26
N ASN A 47 6.25 7.73 -11.13
CA ASN A 47 7.49 8.35 -10.70
C ASN A 47 8.69 7.85 -11.55
N PRO A 48 9.35 8.73 -12.32
CA PRO A 48 10.49 8.33 -13.14
C PRO A 48 11.77 8.08 -12.34
N LYS A 49 11.81 8.47 -11.05
CA LYS A 49 12.99 8.27 -10.18
C LYS A 49 13.13 6.85 -9.64
N PHE A 50 12.02 6.09 -9.62
CA PHE A 50 11.99 4.72 -9.11
C PHE A 50 11.17 3.85 -10.08
N PRO A 51 11.65 3.67 -11.33
CA PRO A 51 10.95 2.88 -12.33
C PRO A 51 10.74 1.42 -11.90
N GLU A 52 11.61 0.88 -11.04
CA GLU A 52 11.49 -0.46 -10.46
C GLU A 52 10.28 -0.62 -9.53
N MET A 53 9.72 0.48 -9.00
CA MET A 53 8.52 0.44 -8.15
C MET A 53 7.22 0.43 -8.95
N ARG A 54 7.29 0.53 -10.29
CA ARG A 54 6.10 0.56 -11.15
C ARG A 54 5.32 -0.74 -11.07
N ASP A 55 6.01 -1.86 -11.22
CA ASP A 55 5.38 -3.18 -11.23
C ASP A 55 4.78 -3.49 -9.85
N ASP A 56 5.49 -3.19 -8.76
CA ASP A 56 4.97 -3.32 -7.39
C ASP A 56 3.73 -2.44 -7.17
N ALA A 57 3.79 -1.18 -7.58
CA ALA A 57 2.66 -0.26 -7.43
C ALA A 57 1.44 -0.76 -8.23
N GLN A 58 1.64 -1.24 -9.44
CA GLN A 58 0.59 -1.78 -10.29
C GLN A 58 -0.04 -3.05 -9.70
N ASP A 59 0.77 -4.00 -9.25
CA ASP A 59 0.31 -5.23 -8.60
C ASP A 59 -0.52 -4.93 -7.34
N ARG A 60 -0.07 -3.99 -6.51
CA ARG A 60 -0.79 -3.57 -5.32
C ARG A 60 -2.10 -2.88 -5.65
N MET A 61 -2.12 -2.01 -6.65
CA MET A 61 -3.36 -1.39 -7.12
C MET A 61 -4.35 -2.43 -7.62
N TYR A 62 -3.89 -3.44 -8.37
CA TYR A 62 -4.74 -4.52 -8.87
C TYR A 62 -5.36 -5.34 -7.75
N ARG A 63 -4.58 -5.76 -6.75
CA ARG A 63 -5.09 -6.51 -5.57
C ARG A 63 -6.13 -5.71 -4.80
N LEU A 64 -5.85 -4.44 -4.53
CA LEU A 64 -6.78 -3.56 -3.83
C LEU A 64 -8.07 -3.33 -4.62
N ALA A 65 -7.98 -3.20 -5.95
CA ALA A 65 -9.15 -3.09 -6.80
C ALA A 65 -10.00 -4.36 -6.78
N MET A 66 -9.38 -5.54 -6.83
CA MET A 66 -10.09 -6.82 -6.71
C MET A 66 -10.80 -6.96 -5.35
N ASP A 67 -10.13 -6.57 -4.26
CA ASP A 67 -10.78 -6.53 -2.95
C ASP A 67 -11.93 -5.52 -2.95
N TYR A 68 -11.76 -4.33 -3.53
CA TYR A 68 -12.81 -3.32 -3.61
C TYR A 68 -14.08 -3.85 -4.30
N TYR A 69 -13.93 -4.47 -5.48
CA TYR A 69 -15.03 -5.12 -6.19
C TYR A 69 -15.62 -6.33 -5.47
N ARG A 70 -14.89 -6.97 -4.55
CA ARG A 70 -15.45 -8.05 -3.73
C ARG A 70 -16.44 -7.53 -2.70
N TYR A 71 -16.28 -6.29 -2.25
CA TYR A 71 -17.10 -5.68 -1.21
C TYR A 71 -18.21 -4.76 -1.75
N HIS A 72 -18.31 -4.54 -3.06
CA HIS A 72 -19.28 -3.65 -3.72
C HIS A 72 -19.88 -4.34 -4.95
#